data_AF-A0A7Y5S8I7-F1
#
_entry.id   AF-A0A7Y5S8I7-F1
#
_cell.length_a   1.000
_cell.length_b   1.000
_cell.length_c   1.000
_cell.angle_alpha   90.00
_cell.angle_beta   90.00
_cell.angle_gamma   90.00
#
_symmetry.space_group_name_H-M   'P 1'
#
loop_
_entity.id
_entity.type
_entity.pdbx_description
1 polymer ?
#
loop_
_entity_poly.entity_id
_entity_poly.type
_entity_poly.pdbx_seq_one_letter_code
_entity_poly.pdbx_strand_id
1 'polypeptide(L)'
;MPELQDSVLGIPSLLADGLILVSFWKPVVLILPFIGWGWIVTRVLDKHAARFFLPREMWNIGHMTAGLVALLLAVLMPVEGEGGFWAGFGAVVLILLGDIVLFAQITNKDERVPEQFHLTLDFSKWTEARKAKADAKKAGKAELVIRAADKSLLGVPAIDAPEFQVRLAAESLLMRAMDARASQVELAPAGKENLYGAVLTIDGVRTAGATMPASDAVKIIDLWKAGAKLDVNERRKPLQGEVNIERGERKVKARVSSVGVQGGMRLTLLFNPDQAVRFKPDKLGLLEAQMNELREIVADPKGTVILAGMPDGGRTSMMYSVLKLHDAYTTNVQTIELDVQDALEGIRQNVWDPMAEGPDFSTLTRSILRRDPDVVALAEVPDQNTAKEICKADQERSRIYASVKAPNALAGLQTWMKLVGDAEMGAKAAHGVVAVRLVRRLCSNCRVQYQPAPDMLKKLGLPADKVKVLYKKGGQVILKKDPETCPACQGTGYAGQEGIFEAYKIGPAEQELLKAGDWNTLRTELRKRQLPSMQQAALRKAVDGTTSIEEITRVMAEPQSPAPAGAQPAVKPAASAQPAPKK
;
A
#
# COMPACT_ATOMS: atom_id res chain seq x y z
N MET A 1 63.26 61.15 51.01
CA MET A 1 64.39 60.55 50.27
C MET A 1 65.20 59.73 51.25
N PRO A 2 65.67 58.52 50.91
CA PRO A 2 65.58 57.81 49.61
C PRO A 2 64.57 56.63 49.65
N GLU A 3 63.85 56.29 48.57
CA GLU A 3 64.27 55.45 47.40
C GLU A 3 64.28 53.94 47.74
N LEU A 4 63.83 52.98 46.92
CA LEU A 4 63.43 52.89 45.52
C LEU A 4 62.79 51.48 45.30
N GLN A 5 61.97 51.35 44.25
CA GLN A 5 61.78 50.12 43.43
C GLN A 5 60.99 48.95 44.04
N ASP A 6 60.07 48.24 43.37
CA ASP A 6 59.82 48.10 41.94
C ASP A 6 58.34 47.79 41.63
N SER A 7 57.95 48.34 40.49
CA SER A 7 56.76 48.08 39.69
C SER A 7 56.66 46.64 39.20
N VAL A 8 55.61 45.89 39.56
CA VAL A 8 55.12 44.76 38.74
C VAL A 8 53.60 44.58 38.96
N LEU A 9 52.84 44.71 37.86
CA LEU A 9 51.44 44.26 37.65
C LEU A 9 50.30 45.13 38.19
N GLY A 10 50.08 46.28 37.55
CA GLY A 10 48.72 46.74 37.30
C GLY A 10 48.05 45.86 36.23
N ILE A 11 47.26 44.88 36.64
CA ILE A 11 46.23 44.28 35.79
C ILE A 11 44.91 44.95 36.18
N PRO A 12 44.21 45.65 35.27
CA PRO A 12 42.93 46.25 35.59
C PRO A 12 41.91 45.13 35.87
N SER A 13 41.19 45.27 36.98
CA SER A 13 40.16 44.36 37.51
C SER A 13 38.89 44.25 36.64
N LEU A 14 38.98 44.45 35.33
CA LEU A 14 37.85 44.35 34.39
C LEU A 14 37.35 42.90 34.20
N LEU A 15 38.19 41.90 34.48
CA LEU A 15 37.79 40.48 34.41
C LEU A 15 37.21 39.93 35.71
N ALA A 16 37.48 40.58 36.85
CA ALA A 16 36.98 40.11 38.15
C ALA A 16 35.50 40.48 38.36
N ASP A 17 35.06 41.64 37.88
CA ASP A 17 33.66 42.07 37.96
C ASP A 17 32.78 41.52 36.82
N GLY A 18 33.37 41.07 35.72
CA GLY A 18 32.64 40.49 34.58
C GLY A 18 32.07 39.09 34.82
N LEU A 19 32.64 38.33 35.76
CA LEU A 19 32.20 36.96 36.09
C LEU A 19 30.92 36.91 36.94
N ILE A 20 30.43 38.06 37.44
CA ILE A 20 29.26 38.16 38.33
C ILE A 20 28.07 38.87 37.66
N LEU A 21 28.16 39.21 36.36
CA LEU A 21 27.07 39.86 35.60
C LEU A 21 26.17 38.89 34.82
N VAL A 22 26.57 37.63 34.66
CA VAL A 22 25.76 36.61 33.94
C VAL A 22 25.31 35.54 34.92
N SER A 23 24.00 35.39 35.07
CA SER A 23 23.40 34.35 35.90
C SER A 23 23.86 32.99 35.38
N PHE A 24 24.65 32.25 36.17
CA PHE A 24 25.23 30.95 35.79
C PHE A 24 24.19 29.93 35.31
N TRP A 25 22.94 30.05 35.79
CA TRP A 25 21.85 29.13 35.44
C TRP A 25 21.26 29.39 34.04
N LYS A 26 21.34 30.61 33.51
CA LYS A 26 20.72 30.99 32.23
C LYS A 26 21.33 30.20 31.04
N PRO A 27 22.66 30.11 30.88
CA PRO A 27 23.26 29.25 29.85
C PRO A 27 22.92 27.78 30.01
N VAL A 28 22.84 27.28 31.24
CA VAL A 28 22.51 25.87 31.52
C VAL A 28 21.09 25.54 31.04
N VAL A 29 20.12 26.40 31.36
CA VAL A 29 18.73 26.24 30.91
C VAL A 29 18.61 26.40 29.39
N LEU A 30 19.34 27.36 28.79
CA LEU A 30 19.31 27.61 27.35
C LEU A 30 19.85 26.43 26.53
N ILE A 31 20.79 25.65 27.05
CA ILE A 31 21.38 24.49 26.36
C ILE A 31 20.41 23.30 26.30
N LEU A 32 19.50 23.14 27.26
CA LEU A 32 18.62 21.97 27.34
C LEU A 32 17.78 21.75 26.07
N PRO A 33 17.11 22.77 25.48
CA PRO A 33 16.43 22.64 24.19
C PRO A 33 17.34 22.16 23.05
N PHE A 34 18.58 22.66 22.97
CA PHE A 34 19.53 22.27 21.92
C PHE A 34 19.98 20.81 22.06
N ILE A 35 20.17 20.31 23.29
CA ILE A 35 20.48 18.89 23.52
C ILE A 35 19.32 18.01 23.05
N GLY A 36 18.09 18.35 23.44
CA GLY A 36 16.89 17.60 23.03
C GLY A 36 16.69 17.62 21.52
N TRP A 37 16.77 18.80 20.91
CA TRP A 37 16.67 19.00 19.46
C TRP A 37 17.79 18.26 18.70
N GLY A 38 19.05 18.43 19.08
CA GLY A 38 20.18 17.79 18.43
C GLY A 38 20.13 16.26 18.52
N TRP A 39 19.61 15.72 19.63
CA TRP A 39 19.33 14.29 19.76
C TRP A 39 18.27 13.82 18.76
N ILE A 40 17.16 14.55 18.61
CA ILE A 40 16.11 14.24 17.63
C ILE A 40 16.65 14.32 16.20
N VAL A 41 17.35 15.40 15.85
CA VAL A 41 17.95 15.59 14.52
C VAL A 41 18.87 14.42 14.17
N THR A 42 19.78 14.05 15.07
CA THR A 42 20.77 13.01 14.79
C THR A 42 20.19 11.59 14.80
N ARG A 43 19.28 11.29 15.75
CA ARG A 43 18.78 9.91 15.95
C ARG A 43 17.56 9.58 15.13
N VAL A 44 16.74 10.59 14.80
CA VAL A 44 15.46 10.41 14.13
C VAL A 44 15.53 11.00 12.72
N LEU A 45 15.79 12.30 12.58
CA LEU A 45 15.66 12.99 11.29
C LEU A 45 16.74 12.57 10.28
N ASP A 46 18.02 12.59 10.67
CA ASP A 46 19.12 12.20 9.78
C ASP A 46 19.04 10.71 9.38
N LYS A 47 18.63 9.84 10.31
CA LYS A 47 18.41 8.42 10.01
C LYS A 47 17.22 8.21 9.09
N HIS A 48 16.16 9.00 9.24
CA HIS A 48 15.00 8.97 8.36
C HIS A 48 15.38 9.46 6.96
N ALA A 49 16.11 10.58 6.85
CA ALA A 49 16.65 11.08 5.60
C ALA A 49 17.57 10.06 4.91
N ALA A 50 18.43 9.37 5.67
CA ALA A 50 19.27 8.30 5.14
C ALA A 50 18.46 7.10 4.65
N ARG A 51 17.43 6.69 5.40
CA ARG A 51 16.59 5.54 5.05
C ARG A 51 15.82 5.74 3.73
N PHE A 52 15.38 6.96 3.47
CA PHE A 52 14.59 7.30 2.28
C PHE A 52 15.38 8.08 1.22
N PHE A 53 16.71 8.10 1.32
CA PHE A 53 17.60 8.72 0.34
C PHE A 53 17.22 10.19 0.03
N LEU A 54 16.84 10.93 1.06
CA LEU A 54 16.61 12.37 0.99
C LEU A 54 17.96 13.11 0.93
N PRO A 55 18.02 14.34 0.41
CA PRO A 55 19.27 15.11 0.29
C PRO A 55 19.81 15.50 1.68
N ARG A 56 20.61 14.62 2.29
CA ARG A 56 21.09 14.74 3.67
C ARG A 56 21.92 15.99 3.92
N GLU A 57 22.79 16.36 2.97
CA GLU A 57 23.59 17.59 3.11
C GLU A 57 22.71 18.83 3.24
N MET A 58 21.69 18.96 2.37
CA MET A 58 20.76 20.09 2.43
C MET A 58 19.98 20.13 3.74
N TRP A 59 19.53 18.97 4.23
CA TRP A 59 18.82 18.89 5.51
C TRP A 59 19.72 19.22 6.70
N ASN A 60 20.94 18.70 6.73
CA ASN A 60 21.90 19.00 7.79
C ASN A 60 22.27 20.50 7.80
N ILE A 61 22.44 21.12 6.63
CA ILE A 61 22.63 22.57 6.51
C ILE A 61 21.40 23.31 7.05
N GLY A 62 20.19 22.88 6.69
CA GLY A 62 18.93 23.46 7.19
C GLY A 62 18.84 23.43 8.71
N HIS A 63 19.02 22.26 9.32
CA HIS A 63 19.03 22.08 10.77
C HIS A 63 20.09 22.94 11.44
N MET A 64 21.32 22.97 10.89
CA MET A 64 22.39 23.77 11.47
C MET A 64 22.13 25.28 11.38
N THR A 65 21.50 25.72 10.29
CA THR A 65 21.06 27.10 10.11
C THR A 65 19.98 27.46 11.12
N ALA A 66 18.98 26.60 11.32
CA ALA A 66 17.92 26.80 12.31
C ALA A 66 18.48 26.89 13.75
N GLY A 67 19.41 25.99 14.10
CA GLY A 67 20.10 26.03 15.39
C GLY A 67 20.92 27.31 15.59
N LEU A 68 21.63 27.77 14.56
CA LEU A 68 22.40 29.02 14.61
C LEU A 68 21.48 30.24 14.76
N VAL A 69 20.38 30.30 14.02
CA VAL A 69 19.39 31.39 14.11
C VAL A 69 18.74 31.42 15.50
N ALA A 70 18.37 30.26 16.05
CA ALA A 70 17.84 30.17 17.41
C ALA A 70 18.85 30.71 18.44
N LEU A 71 20.12 30.32 18.33
CA LEU A 71 21.17 30.78 19.24
C LEU A 71 21.38 32.30 19.13
N LEU A 72 21.47 32.84 17.91
CA LEU A 72 21.62 34.28 17.69
C LEU A 72 20.45 35.07 18.25
N LEU A 73 19.22 34.59 18.08
CA LEU A 73 18.03 35.26 18.64
C LEU A 73 17.99 35.22 20.18
N ALA A 74 18.52 34.17 20.80
CA ALA A 74 18.63 34.11 22.26
C ALA A 74 19.65 35.11 22.81
N VAL A 75 20.77 35.29 22.10
CA VAL A 75 21.88 36.15 22.54
C VAL A 75 21.63 37.61 22.21
N LEU A 76 20.99 37.90 21.07
CA LEU A 76 20.76 39.25 20.56
C LEU A 76 19.38 39.81 20.92
N MET A 77 18.66 39.19 21.86
CA MET A 77 17.32 39.66 22.23
C MET A 77 17.40 41.03 22.91
N PRO A 78 16.77 42.09 22.36
CA PRO A 78 16.93 43.48 22.82
C PRO A 78 16.17 43.80 24.12
N VAL A 79 15.69 42.79 24.85
CA VAL A 79 14.89 42.96 26.05
C VAL A 79 15.78 42.68 27.25
N GLU A 80 16.00 43.69 28.09
CA GLU A 80 16.83 43.58 29.27
C GLU A 80 16.07 42.88 30.43
N GLY A 81 16.83 42.24 31.33
CA GLY A 81 16.27 41.57 32.52
C GLY A 81 15.82 40.12 32.30
N GLU A 82 15.13 39.56 33.30
CA GLU A 82 14.71 38.15 33.29
C GLU A 82 13.60 37.85 32.26
N GLY A 83 12.75 38.85 31.95
CA GLY A 83 11.71 38.72 30.94
C GLY A 83 12.26 38.51 29.53
N GLY A 84 13.36 39.19 29.18
CA GLY A 84 14.03 39.01 27.89
C GLY A 84 14.64 37.61 27.72
N PHE A 85 15.20 37.05 28.80
CA PHE A 85 15.68 35.67 28.78
C PHE A 85 14.55 34.68 28.48
N TRP A 86 13.39 34.80 29.14
CA TRP A 86 12.26 33.89 28.90
C TRP A 86 11.63 34.06 27.52
N ALA A 87 11.57 35.29 27.00
CA ALA A 87 11.16 35.55 25.62
C ALA A 87 12.12 34.91 24.61
N GLY A 88 13.43 35.03 24.84
CA GLY A 88 14.48 34.45 23.98
C GLY A 88 14.48 32.93 24.04
N PHE A 89 14.32 32.38 25.25
CA PHE A 89 14.14 30.95 25.46
C PHE A 89 12.90 30.41 24.73
N GLY A 90 11.77 31.13 24.82
CA GLY A 90 10.56 30.80 24.07
C GLY A 90 10.79 30.81 22.56
N ALA A 91 11.46 31.83 22.03
CA ALA A 91 11.81 31.93 20.61
C ALA A 91 12.72 30.78 20.16
N VAL A 92 13.74 30.40 20.95
CA VAL A 92 14.60 29.24 20.70
C VAL A 92 13.77 27.97 20.58
N VAL A 93 12.92 27.70 21.57
CA VAL A 93 12.09 26.49 21.58
C VAL A 93 11.18 26.45 20.35
N LEU A 94 10.56 27.58 19.99
CA LEU A 94 9.69 27.66 18.81
C LEU A 94 10.45 27.39 17.50
N ILE A 95 11.66 27.92 17.34
CA ILE A 95 12.46 27.72 16.12
C ILE A 95 12.93 26.27 16.02
N LEU A 96 13.45 25.70 17.12
CA LEU A 96 13.92 24.31 17.14
C LEU A 96 12.76 23.31 16.94
N LEU A 97 11.58 23.57 17.50
CA LEU A 97 10.38 22.77 17.22
C LEU A 97 9.88 22.98 15.79
N GLY A 98 9.90 24.22 15.30
CA GLY A 98 9.54 24.57 13.94
C GLY A 98 10.39 23.85 12.90
N ASP A 99 11.69 23.72 13.13
CA ASP A 99 12.62 22.95 12.30
C ASP A 99 12.22 21.45 12.21
N ILE A 100 11.88 20.83 13.35
CA ILE A 100 11.42 19.43 13.38
C ILE A 100 10.09 19.28 12.61
N VAL A 101 9.14 20.20 12.83
CA VAL A 101 7.83 20.20 12.16
C VAL A 101 8.00 20.38 10.65
N LEU A 102 8.84 21.34 10.25
CA LEU A 102 9.08 21.67 8.85
C LEU A 102 9.73 20.50 8.12
N PHE A 103 10.73 19.85 8.73
CA PHE A 103 11.30 18.62 8.20
C PHE A 103 10.20 17.57 7.99
N ALA A 104 9.44 17.24 9.03
CA ALA A 104 8.39 16.24 8.94
C ALA A 104 7.36 16.55 7.84
N GLN A 105 6.90 17.80 7.74
CA GLN A 105 5.92 18.22 6.73
C GLN A 105 6.45 18.13 5.30
N ILE A 106 7.71 18.49 5.07
CA ILE A 106 8.30 18.44 3.73
C ILE A 106 8.64 16.99 3.37
N THR A 107 9.24 16.22 4.27
CA THR A 107 9.61 14.83 3.98
C THR A 107 8.39 13.92 3.82
N ASN A 108 7.30 14.18 4.54
CA ASN A 108 6.04 13.42 4.38
C ASN A 108 5.32 13.76 3.06
N LYS A 109 5.73 14.80 2.33
CA LYS A 109 5.22 15.11 0.99
C LYS A 109 6.09 14.52 -0.12
N ASP A 110 7.30 14.05 0.21
CA ASP A 110 8.23 13.48 -0.76
C ASP A 110 7.80 12.05 -1.14
N GLU A 111 7.69 11.78 -2.43
CA GLU A 111 7.26 10.48 -2.97
C GLU A 111 8.20 9.32 -2.57
N ARG A 112 9.44 9.60 -2.15
CA ARG A 112 10.40 8.60 -1.66
C ARG A 112 10.04 8.03 -0.29
N VAL A 113 9.22 8.75 0.48
CA VAL A 113 8.77 8.34 1.81
C VAL A 113 7.38 7.72 1.69
N PRO A 114 7.21 6.41 1.91
CA PRO A 114 5.88 5.79 1.91
C PRO A 114 5.03 6.31 3.08
N GLU A 115 3.71 6.40 2.89
CA GLU A 115 2.77 6.99 3.88
C GLU A 115 2.90 6.38 5.30
N GLN A 116 3.15 5.09 5.37
CA GLN A 116 3.39 4.36 6.63
C GLN A 116 4.64 4.81 7.43
N PHE A 117 5.51 5.62 6.83
CA PHE A 117 6.74 6.15 7.43
C PHE A 117 6.69 7.67 7.65
N HIS A 118 5.50 8.27 7.53
CA HIS A 118 5.31 9.67 7.82
C HIS A 118 5.58 9.97 9.30
N LEU A 119 6.43 10.96 9.56
CA LEU A 119 6.72 11.41 10.91
C LEU A 119 5.51 12.18 11.46
N THR A 120 4.98 11.75 12.61
CA THR A 120 3.87 12.43 13.32
C THR A 120 4.33 12.87 14.70
N LEU A 121 3.89 14.05 15.15
CA LEU A 121 4.26 14.65 16.44
C LEU A 121 3.32 14.20 17.57
N ASP A 122 3.04 12.90 17.64
CA ASP A 122 2.14 12.34 18.64
C ASP A 122 2.92 11.78 19.83
N PHE A 123 3.16 12.62 20.83
CA PHE A 123 3.95 12.29 22.03
C PHE A 123 3.25 11.29 22.98
N SER A 124 1.95 11.06 22.81
CA SER A 124 1.19 10.05 23.58
C SER A 124 1.66 8.62 23.28
N LYS A 125 2.09 8.38 22.03
CA LYS A 125 2.61 7.08 21.57
C LYS A 125 4.03 6.81 22.04
N TRP A 126 4.80 7.85 22.37
CA TRP A 126 6.21 7.70 22.77
C TRP A 126 6.36 7.13 24.19
N THR A 127 5.45 7.48 25.10
CA THR A 127 5.39 6.94 26.47
C THR A 127 4.87 5.49 26.47
N GLU A 128 3.91 5.18 25.60
CA GLU A 128 3.44 3.80 25.37
C GLU A 128 4.50 2.94 24.69
N ALA A 129 5.21 3.44 23.68
CA ALA A 129 6.30 2.74 23.01
C ALA A 129 7.52 2.52 23.93
N ARG A 130 7.80 3.43 24.87
CA ARG A 130 8.83 3.24 25.89
C ARG A 130 8.43 2.18 26.92
N LYS A 131 7.17 2.16 27.35
CA LYS A 131 6.64 1.07 28.19
C LYS A 131 6.68 -0.26 27.44
N ALA A 132 6.17 -0.32 26.21
CA ALA A 132 6.22 -1.50 25.36
C ALA A 132 7.67 -1.98 25.09
N LYS A 133 8.63 -1.07 24.95
CA LYS A 133 10.06 -1.41 24.78
C LYS A 133 10.72 -1.84 26.09
N ALA A 134 10.28 -1.31 27.23
CA ALA A 134 10.71 -1.76 28.56
C ALA A 134 10.12 -3.13 28.91
N ASP A 135 8.90 -3.40 28.46
CA ASP A 135 8.19 -4.67 28.64
C ASP A 135 8.72 -5.75 27.67
N ALA A 136 9.02 -5.39 26.41
CA ALA A 136 9.72 -6.26 25.45
C ALA A 136 11.17 -6.56 25.87
N LYS A 137 11.82 -5.63 26.58
CA LYS A 137 13.15 -5.85 27.17
C LYS A 137 13.09 -6.76 28.41
N LYS A 138 11.93 -6.89 29.06
CA LYS A 138 11.67 -7.85 30.15
C LYS A 138 11.24 -9.25 29.64
N ALA A 139 10.62 -9.34 28.46
CA ALA A 139 10.17 -10.59 27.85
C ALA A 139 11.10 -11.09 26.72
N GLY A 140 12.41 -11.12 27.01
CA GLY A 140 13.51 -11.42 26.09
C GLY A 140 13.12 -11.93 24.70
N LYS A 141 13.29 -11.10 23.67
CA LYS A 141 13.22 -11.37 22.21
C LYS A 141 11.85 -11.36 21.51
N ALA A 142 10.69 -11.39 22.20
CA ALA A 142 9.41 -11.20 21.52
C ALA A 142 9.20 -9.70 21.17
N GLU A 143 9.10 -9.38 19.87
CA GLU A 143 8.97 -7.99 19.39
C GLU A 143 7.52 -7.57 19.10
N LEU A 144 6.62 -8.55 18.91
CA LEU A 144 5.25 -8.29 18.45
C LEU A 144 4.24 -8.42 19.59
N VAL A 145 3.39 -7.40 19.72
CA VAL A 145 2.21 -7.43 20.59
C VAL A 145 1.02 -7.87 19.73
N ILE A 146 0.39 -9.00 20.07
CA ILE A 146 -0.76 -9.54 19.33
C ILE A 146 -2.00 -9.42 20.20
N ARG A 147 -3.01 -8.73 19.69
CA ARG A 147 -4.30 -8.54 20.33
C ARG A 147 -5.41 -9.13 19.46
N ALA A 148 -6.37 -9.79 20.07
CA ALA A 148 -7.59 -10.20 19.38
C ALA A 148 -8.47 -8.97 19.06
N ALA A 149 -9.55 -9.19 18.29
CA ALA A 149 -10.53 -8.15 17.97
C ALA A 149 -11.13 -7.46 19.21
N ASP A 150 -11.32 -8.20 20.31
CA ASP A 150 -11.84 -7.67 21.58
C ASP A 150 -10.76 -7.01 22.47
N LYS A 151 -9.58 -6.73 21.91
CA LYS A 151 -8.40 -6.14 22.57
C LYS A 151 -7.72 -7.03 23.61
N SER A 152 -8.18 -8.27 23.81
CA SER A 152 -7.48 -9.22 24.68
C SER A 152 -6.09 -9.54 24.14
N LEU A 153 -5.11 -9.61 25.05
CA LEU A 153 -3.71 -9.84 24.70
C LEU A 153 -3.43 -11.34 24.61
N LEU A 154 -2.81 -11.78 23.51
CA LEU A 154 -2.23 -13.11 23.45
C LEU A 154 -0.95 -13.12 24.29
N GLY A 155 -0.97 -13.84 25.42
CA GLY A 155 0.16 -13.93 26.35
C GLY A 155 1.42 -14.47 25.68
N VAL A 156 2.58 -13.97 26.12
CA VAL A 156 3.89 -14.49 25.68
C VAL A 156 4.23 -15.70 26.56
N PRO A 157 4.50 -16.89 25.97
CA PRO A 157 4.93 -18.06 26.73
C PRO A 157 6.26 -17.81 27.47
N ALA A 158 6.52 -18.58 28.53
CA ALA A 158 7.79 -18.53 29.24
C ALA A 158 8.97 -18.92 28.33
N ILE A 159 10.15 -18.32 28.53
CA ILE A 159 11.31 -18.41 27.61
C ILE A 159 11.83 -19.85 27.44
N ASP A 160 11.70 -20.66 28.48
CA ASP A 160 12.08 -22.07 28.58
C ASP A 160 11.07 -23.03 27.94
N ALA A 161 9.87 -22.54 27.60
CA ALA A 161 8.80 -23.35 27.04
C ALA A 161 9.01 -23.57 25.52
N PRO A 162 8.77 -24.79 24.98
CA PRO A 162 8.82 -25.05 23.54
C PRO A 162 7.91 -24.12 22.71
N GLU A 163 6.81 -23.66 23.29
CA GLU A 163 5.87 -22.70 22.70
C GLU A 163 6.52 -21.33 22.41
N PHE A 164 7.56 -20.96 23.16
CA PHE A 164 8.28 -19.71 22.94
C PHE A 164 9.06 -19.71 21.62
N GLN A 165 9.65 -20.85 21.24
CA GLN A 165 10.34 -20.97 19.95
C GLN A 165 9.37 -20.90 18.77
N VAL A 166 8.19 -21.52 18.90
CA VAL A 166 7.11 -21.41 17.91
C VAL A 166 6.66 -19.97 17.76
N ARG A 167 6.50 -19.26 18.88
CA ARG A 167 6.15 -17.85 18.89
C ARG A 167 7.18 -17.02 18.12
N LEU A 168 8.48 -17.18 18.41
CA LEU A 168 9.54 -16.47 17.69
C LEU A 168 9.55 -16.79 16.19
N ALA A 169 9.31 -18.05 15.81
CA ALA A 169 9.22 -18.44 14.41
C ALA A 169 8.04 -17.74 13.70
N ALA A 170 6.86 -17.73 14.33
CA ALA A 170 5.68 -17.03 13.82
C ALA A 170 5.92 -15.51 13.71
N GLU A 171 6.53 -14.90 14.73
CA GLU A 171 6.88 -13.48 14.71
C GLU A 171 7.90 -13.17 13.61
N SER A 172 8.93 -14.01 13.43
CA SER A 172 9.93 -13.81 12.38
C SER A 172 9.35 -13.87 10.96
N LEU A 173 8.36 -14.74 10.74
CA LEU A 173 7.66 -14.85 9.47
C LEU A 173 6.85 -13.58 9.21
N LEU A 174 6.11 -13.12 10.22
CA LEU A 174 5.30 -11.93 10.11
C LEU A 174 6.14 -10.65 9.99
N MET A 175 7.22 -10.50 10.75
CA MET A 175 8.12 -9.35 10.64
C MET A 175 8.70 -9.22 9.24
N ARG A 176 9.12 -10.35 8.63
CA ARG A 176 9.55 -10.37 7.23
C ARG A 176 8.44 -9.94 6.27
N ALA A 177 7.22 -10.41 6.48
CA ALA A 177 6.07 -10.02 5.68
C ALA A 177 5.77 -8.51 5.80
N MET A 178 5.80 -7.97 7.02
CA MET A 178 5.58 -6.54 7.30
C MET A 178 6.67 -5.67 6.69
N ASP A 179 7.95 -6.06 6.81
CA ASP A 179 9.07 -5.29 6.27
C ASP A 179 9.13 -5.36 4.73
N ALA A 180 8.64 -6.46 4.14
CA ALA A 180 8.45 -6.59 2.70
C ALA A 180 7.18 -5.91 2.16
N ARG A 181 6.29 -5.43 3.04
CA ARG A 181 4.95 -4.89 2.70
C ARG A 181 4.09 -5.91 1.96
N ALA A 182 4.14 -7.17 2.40
CA ALA A 182 3.24 -8.19 1.88
C ALA A 182 1.79 -7.82 2.22
N SER A 183 0.88 -7.97 1.25
CA SER A 183 -0.56 -7.86 1.48
C SER A 183 -1.13 -9.13 2.11
N GLN A 184 -0.49 -10.28 1.85
CA GLN A 184 -0.95 -11.57 2.34
C GLN A 184 0.23 -12.49 2.66
N VAL A 185 0.09 -13.28 3.73
CA VAL A 185 0.91 -14.45 4.03
C VAL A 185 0.04 -15.68 3.95
N GLU A 186 0.46 -16.67 3.17
CA GLU A 186 -0.16 -17.99 3.13
C GLU A 186 0.83 -19.02 3.67
N LEU A 187 0.36 -19.91 4.53
CA LEU A 187 1.11 -21.06 5.03
C LEU A 187 0.30 -22.32 4.71
N ALA A 188 0.83 -23.14 3.80
CA ALA A 188 0.14 -24.31 3.27
C ALA A 188 1.10 -25.49 3.04
N PRO A 189 0.59 -26.74 2.95
CA PRO A 189 1.40 -27.91 2.60
C PRO A 189 2.08 -27.75 1.23
N ALA A 190 3.37 -28.09 1.14
CA ALA A 190 4.22 -27.85 -0.03
C ALA A 190 4.37 -29.05 -0.98
N GLY A 191 3.36 -29.92 -1.07
CA GLY A 191 3.30 -31.08 -1.99
C GLY A 191 4.26 -32.23 -1.69
N LYS A 192 5.43 -31.97 -1.07
CA LYS A 192 6.31 -32.99 -0.49
C LYS A 192 5.81 -33.40 0.89
N GLU A 193 5.88 -34.69 1.20
CA GLU A 193 5.44 -35.24 2.49
C GLU A 193 6.07 -34.46 3.66
N ASN A 194 5.22 -34.01 4.60
CA ASN A 194 5.59 -33.29 5.83
C ASN A 194 6.29 -31.93 5.70
N LEU A 195 6.19 -31.25 4.55
CA LEU A 195 6.70 -29.88 4.40
C LEU A 195 5.58 -28.86 4.19
N TYR A 196 5.74 -27.69 4.83
CA TYR A 196 4.91 -26.52 4.61
C TYR A 196 5.74 -25.42 3.96
N GLY A 197 5.10 -24.64 3.08
CA GLY A 197 5.68 -23.49 2.42
C GLY A 197 4.95 -22.22 2.86
N ALA A 198 5.71 -21.22 3.30
CA ALA A 198 5.19 -19.87 3.42
C ALA A 198 5.25 -19.18 2.04
N VAL A 199 4.17 -18.53 1.64
CA VAL A 199 4.11 -17.71 0.43
C VAL A 199 3.69 -16.31 0.81
N LEU A 200 4.47 -15.32 0.38
CA LEU A 200 4.21 -13.90 0.62
C LEU A 200 3.69 -13.27 -0.65
N THR A 201 2.52 -12.63 -0.62
CA THR A 201 2.05 -11.81 -1.74
C THR A 201 2.55 -10.39 -1.54
N ILE A 202 3.50 -9.95 -2.36
CA ILE A 202 4.10 -8.60 -2.30
C ILE A 202 3.70 -7.86 -3.57
N ASP A 203 3.03 -6.72 -3.42
CA ASP A 203 2.51 -5.91 -4.53
C ASP A 203 1.77 -6.78 -5.59
N GLY A 204 0.97 -7.75 -5.14
CA GLY A 204 0.18 -8.66 -5.99
C GLY A 204 0.94 -9.82 -6.62
N VAL A 205 2.23 -10.01 -6.30
CA VAL A 205 3.04 -11.13 -6.80
C VAL A 205 3.37 -12.09 -5.67
N ARG A 206 3.03 -13.37 -5.85
CA ARG A 206 3.37 -14.45 -4.93
C ARG A 206 4.87 -14.72 -4.97
N THR A 207 5.52 -14.58 -3.84
CA THR A 207 6.95 -14.79 -3.63
C THR A 207 7.12 -15.96 -2.68
N ALA A 208 7.90 -16.96 -3.08
CA ALA A 208 8.19 -18.11 -2.24
C ALA A 208 8.97 -17.65 -0.99
N GLY A 209 8.46 -18.00 0.18
CA GLY A 209 9.07 -17.75 1.46
C GLY A 209 9.84 -18.98 1.97
N ALA A 210 10.04 -19.02 3.29
CA ALA A 210 10.70 -20.14 3.94
C ALA A 210 9.81 -21.39 3.94
N THR A 211 10.44 -22.55 3.77
CA THR A 211 9.80 -23.85 4.05
C THR A 211 10.08 -24.26 5.49
N MET A 212 9.19 -25.05 6.07
CA MET A 212 9.32 -25.54 7.45
C MET A 212 8.69 -26.93 7.60
N PRO A 213 9.09 -27.70 8.63
CA PRO A 213 8.45 -28.98 8.97
C PRO A 213 6.97 -28.79 9.31
N ALA A 214 6.14 -29.78 8.97
CA ALA A 214 4.71 -29.75 9.27
C ALA A 214 4.39 -29.60 10.76
N SER A 215 5.21 -30.17 11.65
CA SER A 215 5.07 -30.04 13.11
C SER A 215 5.10 -28.59 13.57
N ASP A 216 5.98 -27.78 12.97
CA ASP A 216 6.18 -26.39 13.37
C ASP A 216 5.11 -25.51 12.72
N ALA A 217 4.79 -25.76 11.45
CA ALA A 217 3.74 -25.05 10.75
C ALA A 217 2.39 -25.19 11.47
N VAL A 218 2.01 -26.41 11.88
CA VAL A 218 0.76 -26.64 12.61
C VAL A 218 0.70 -25.85 13.91
N LYS A 219 1.80 -25.81 14.68
CA LYS A 219 1.86 -25.03 15.92
C LYS A 219 1.77 -23.51 15.65
N ILE A 220 2.35 -23.03 14.56
CA ILE A 220 2.23 -21.63 14.12
C ILE A 220 0.77 -21.32 13.75
N ILE A 221 0.09 -22.23 13.04
CA ILE A 221 -1.33 -22.07 12.70
C ILE A 221 -2.18 -22.02 13.96
N ASP A 222 -1.94 -22.93 14.91
CA ASP A 222 -2.67 -22.98 16.18
C ASP A 222 -2.46 -21.70 17.02
N LEU A 223 -1.24 -21.12 17.01
CA LEU A 223 -0.95 -19.83 17.64
C LEU A 223 -1.79 -18.69 17.03
N TRP A 224 -1.86 -18.60 15.70
CA TRP A 224 -2.65 -17.58 15.02
C TRP A 224 -4.15 -17.75 15.23
N LYS A 225 -4.64 -19.00 15.25
CA LYS A 225 -6.02 -19.32 15.61
C LYS A 225 -6.34 -18.88 17.03
N ALA A 226 -5.47 -19.20 18.00
CA ALA A 226 -5.63 -18.75 19.38
C ALA A 226 -5.63 -17.22 19.50
N GLY A 227 -4.72 -16.54 18.79
CA GLY A 227 -4.67 -15.07 18.75
C GLY A 227 -5.93 -14.43 18.16
N ALA A 228 -6.58 -15.10 17.21
CA ALA A 228 -7.84 -14.69 16.60
C ALA A 228 -9.09 -15.20 17.35
N LYS A 229 -8.93 -15.89 18.49
CA LYS A 229 -10.00 -16.58 19.24
C LYS A 229 -10.80 -17.60 18.42
N LEU A 230 -10.14 -18.24 17.46
CA LEU A 230 -10.71 -19.33 16.67
C LEU A 230 -10.52 -20.66 17.40
N ASP A 231 -11.44 -21.59 17.19
CA ASP A 231 -11.34 -22.93 17.77
C ASP A 231 -10.12 -23.67 17.19
N VAL A 232 -9.11 -23.88 18.04
CA VAL A 232 -7.86 -24.55 17.70
C VAL A 232 -8.10 -26.02 17.33
N ASN A 233 -9.12 -26.66 17.91
CA ASN A 233 -9.42 -28.07 17.69
C ASN A 233 -10.09 -28.34 16.33
N GLU A 234 -10.84 -27.37 15.80
CA GLU A 234 -11.45 -27.47 14.47
C GLU A 234 -10.41 -27.28 13.36
N ARG A 235 -10.11 -28.35 12.63
CA ARG A 235 -9.05 -28.39 11.60
C ARG A 235 -9.58 -28.57 10.18
N ARG A 236 -10.90 -28.76 10.01
CA ARG A 236 -11.54 -29.11 8.73
C ARG A 236 -12.31 -27.92 8.16
N LYS A 237 -13.17 -27.30 8.98
CA LYS A 237 -14.05 -26.20 8.53
C LYS A 237 -13.28 -24.90 8.29
N PRO A 238 -13.74 -24.03 7.36
CA PRO A 238 -13.20 -22.68 7.23
C PRO A 238 -13.53 -21.87 8.50
N LEU A 239 -12.51 -21.23 9.05
CA LEU A 239 -12.59 -20.33 10.21
C LEU A 239 -11.99 -18.99 9.83
N GLN A 240 -12.60 -17.91 10.30
CA GLN A 240 -12.15 -16.55 10.03
C GLN A 240 -12.26 -15.68 11.28
N GLY A 241 -11.22 -14.90 11.56
CA GLY A 241 -11.17 -13.97 12.68
C GLY A 241 -10.24 -12.80 12.38
N GLU A 242 -10.12 -11.86 13.31
CA GLU A 242 -9.25 -10.70 13.17
C GLU A 242 -8.28 -10.58 14.34
N VAL A 243 -7.06 -10.14 14.02
CA VAL A 243 -6.02 -9.83 15.01
C VAL A 243 -5.41 -8.46 14.72
N ASN A 244 -5.09 -7.72 15.77
CA ASN A 244 -4.32 -6.50 15.71
C ASN A 244 -2.89 -6.81 16.16
N ILE A 245 -1.93 -6.62 15.26
CA ILE A 245 -0.51 -6.82 15.53
C ILE A 245 0.17 -5.46 15.65
N GLU A 246 0.90 -5.24 16.73
CA GLU A 246 1.64 -4.00 16.99
C GLU A 246 3.14 -4.30 17.06
N ARG A 247 3.95 -3.55 16.29
CA ARG A 247 5.42 -3.56 16.32
C ARG A 247 5.91 -2.14 16.56
N GLY A 248 6.18 -1.80 17.82
CA GLY A 248 6.50 -0.43 18.21
C GLY A 248 5.34 0.51 17.85
N GLU A 249 5.58 1.45 16.92
CA GLU A 249 4.56 2.39 16.43
C GLU A 249 3.71 1.83 15.28
N ARG A 250 4.15 0.77 14.60
CA ARG A 250 3.38 0.19 13.48
C ARG A 250 2.28 -0.71 14.00
N LYS A 251 1.04 -0.38 13.65
CA LYS A 251 -0.13 -1.23 13.90
C LYS A 251 -0.60 -1.82 12.57
N VAL A 252 -0.82 -3.12 12.54
CA VAL A 252 -1.32 -3.85 11.39
C VAL A 252 -2.52 -4.67 11.82
N LYS A 253 -3.64 -4.47 11.14
CA LYS A 253 -4.82 -5.32 11.26
C LYS A 253 -4.62 -6.51 10.32
N ALA A 254 -4.77 -7.73 10.81
CA ALA A 254 -4.72 -8.93 9.98
C ALA A 254 -6.00 -9.74 10.13
N ARG A 255 -6.62 -10.08 9.00
CA ARG A 255 -7.69 -11.06 8.94
C ARG A 255 -7.06 -12.45 8.84
N VAL A 256 -7.35 -13.30 9.82
CA VAL A 256 -6.83 -14.65 9.96
C VAL A 256 -7.87 -15.61 9.42
N SER A 257 -7.54 -16.34 8.37
CA SER A 257 -8.39 -17.40 7.81
C SER A 257 -7.67 -18.74 7.88
N SER A 258 -8.34 -19.76 8.40
CA SER A 258 -7.82 -21.14 8.47
C SER A 258 -8.81 -22.09 7.82
N VAL A 259 -8.34 -23.00 6.97
CA VAL A 259 -9.19 -24.00 6.31
C VAL A 259 -8.46 -25.34 6.17
N GLY A 260 -9.17 -26.45 6.34
CA GLY A 260 -8.63 -27.77 6.05
C GLY A 260 -8.44 -27.98 4.55
N VAL A 261 -7.26 -28.44 4.14
CA VAL A 261 -6.92 -28.76 2.76
C VAL A 261 -6.33 -30.17 2.68
N GLN A 262 -6.16 -30.69 1.46
CA GLN A 262 -5.42 -31.93 1.28
C GLN A 262 -3.98 -31.76 1.79
N GLY A 263 -3.55 -32.63 2.71
CA GLY A 263 -2.23 -32.57 3.33
C GLY A 263 -2.12 -31.72 4.60
N GLY A 264 -3.21 -31.11 5.08
CA GLY A 264 -3.24 -30.47 6.40
C GLY A 264 -4.08 -29.19 6.46
N MET A 265 -3.64 -28.20 7.23
CA MET A 265 -4.34 -26.90 7.33
C MET A 265 -3.68 -25.87 6.42
N ARG A 266 -4.48 -24.96 5.89
CA ARG A 266 -3.99 -23.74 5.24
C ARG A 266 -4.35 -22.55 6.09
N LEU A 267 -3.36 -21.74 6.43
CA LEU A 267 -3.52 -20.45 7.07
C LEU A 267 -3.30 -19.34 6.05
N THR A 268 -4.15 -18.33 6.08
CA THR A 268 -4.01 -17.09 5.34
C THR A 268 -4.12 -15.92 6.30
N LEU A 269 -3.14 -15.03 6.28
CA LEU A 269 -3.15 -13.74 6.98
C LEU A 269 -3.25 -12.65 5.91
N LEU A 270 -4.37 -11.94 5.87
CA LEU A 270 -4.58 -10.79 4.98
C LEU A 270 -4.40 -9.49 5.77
N PHE A 271 -3.44 -8.66 5.36
CA PHE A 271 -3.07 -7.44 6.08
C PHE A 271 -3.84 -6.22 5.58
N ASN A 272 -4.33 -5.40 6.51
CA ASN A 272 -5.01 -4.11 6.30
C ASN A 272 -5.99 -4.11 5.10
N PRO A 273 -6.98 -5.02 5.06
CA PRO A 273 -7.93 -5.08 3.95
C PRO A 273 -8.71 -3.77 3.75
N ASP A 274 -8.93 -3.01 4.83
CA ASP A 274 -9.57 -1.70 4.83
C ASP A 274 -8.74 -0.64 4.08
N GLN A 275 -7.44 -0.59 4.34
CA GLN A 275 -6.55 0.38 3.67
C GLN A 275 -6.49 0.15 2.15
N ALA A 276 -6.65 -1.09 1.69
CA ALA A 276 -6.61 -1.45 0.27
C ALA A 276 -7.83 -0.95 -0.54
N VAL A 277 -8.89 -0.46 0.11
CA VAL A 277 -10.10 0.05 -0.55
C VAL A 277 -10.39 1.53 -0.23
N ARG A 278 -9.63 2.14 0.68
CA ARG A 278 -9.71 3.56 1.05
C ARG A 278 -9.05 4.52 0.05
N PHE A 279 -9.14 4.21 -1.24
CA PHE A 279 -8.64 5.10 -2.28
C PHE A 279 -9.64 6.22 -2.57
N LYS A 280 -9.09 7.41 -2.83
CA LYS A 280 -9.83 8.49 -3.48
C LYS A 280 -9.87 8.21 -4.99
N PRO A 281 -10.97 8.54 -5.70
CA PRO A 281 -11.07 8.33 -7.14
C PRO A 281 -9.87 8.90 -7.92
N ASP A 282 -9.42 10.11 -7.58
CA ASP A 282 -8.28 10.77 -8.24
C ASP A 282 -6.93 10.08 -8.02
N LYS A 283 -6.83 9.17 -7.04
CA LYS A 283 -5.61 8.42 -6.70
C LYS A 283 -5.60 6.98 -7.22
N LEU A 284 -6.65 6.55 -7.92
CA LEU A 284 -6.71 5.21 -8.53
C LEU A 284 -5.68 5.03 -9.66
N GLY A 285 -5.32 6.12 -10.35
CA GLY A 285 -4.44 6.11 -11.50
C GLY A 285 -5.15 6.19 -12.86
N LEU A 286 -6.39 6.66 -12.92
CA LEU A 286 -7.01 7.02 -14.20
C LEU A 286 -6.24 8.19 -14.83
N LEU A 287 -6.04 8.14 -16.14
CA LEU A 287 -5.59 9.32 -16.88
C LEU A 287 -6.71 10.36 -16.92
N GLU A 288 -6.37 11.63 -17.08
CA GLU A 288 -7.33 12.74 -17.05
C GLU A 288 -8.52 12.53 -18.01
N ALA A 289 -8.25 12.13 -19.26
CA ALA A 289 -9.29 11.82 -20.24
C ALA A 289 -10.21 10.67 -19.79
N GLN A 290 -9.65 9.64 -19.14
CA GLN A 290 -10.43 8.50 -18.63
C GLN A 290 -11.23 8.88 -17.39
N MET A 291 -10.71 9.78 -16.56
CA MET A 291 -11.42 10.31 -15.40
C MET A 291 -12.60 11.18 -15.83
N ASN A 292 -12.45 11.99 -16.88
CA ASN A 292 -13.55 12.77 -17.43
C ASN A 292 -14.65 11.86 -17.99
N GLU A 293 -14.29 10.82 -18.75
CA GLU A 293 -15.25 9.80 -19.21
C GLU A 293 -15.95 9.12 -18.01
N LEU A 294 -15.22 8.75 -16.96
CA LEU A 294 -15.81 8.15 -15.76
C LEU A 294 -16.79 9.11 -15.07
N ARG A 295 -16.47 10.41 -14.97
CA ARG A 295 -17.38 11.42 -14.42
C ARG A 295 -18.64 11.57 -15.25
N GLU A 296 -18.55 11.50 -16.58
CA GLU A 296 -19.72 11.51 -17.46
C GLU A 296 -20.59 10.26 -17.29
N ILE A 297 -19.99 9.09 -17.08
CA ILE A 297 -20.71 7.84 -16.79
C ILE A 297 -21.43 7.95 -15.44
N VAL A 298 -20.79 8.54 -14.43
CA VAL A 298 -21.34 8.70 -13.08
C VAL A 298 -22.46 9.76 -13.04
N ALA A 299 -22.31 10.85 -13.78
CA ALA A 299 -23.31 11.93 -13.84
C ALA A 299 -24.62 11.50 -14.50
N ASP A 300 -24.56 10.49 -15.36
CA ASP A 300 -25.75 9.86 -15.94
C ASP A 300 -26.36 8.91 -14.88
N PRO A 301 -27.64 9.05 -14.49
CA PRO A 301 -28.26 8.20 -13.46
C PRO A 301 -28.76 6.86 -14.03
N LYS A 302 -28.63 6.63 -15.35
CA LYS A 302 -29.36 5.57 -16.03
C LYS A 302 -28.50 4.41 -16.46
N GLY A 303 -28.90 3.21 -16.08
CA GLY A 303 -28.46 1.98 -16.71
C GLY A 303 -27.31 1.27 -16.01
N THR A 304 -26.82 0.21 -16.64
CA THR A 304 -25.81 -0.67 -16.06
C THR A 304 -24.40 -0.32 -16.56
N VAL A 305 -23.48 -0.08 -15.62
CA VAL A 305 -22.05 0.09 -15.86
C VAL A 305 -21.34 -1.21 -15.48
N ILE A 306 -20.65 -1.81 -16.45
CA ILE A 306 -19.89 -3.03 -16.26
C ILE A 306 -18.54 -2.67 -15.63
N LEU A 307 -18.27 -3.20 -14.43
CA LEU A 307 -17.00 -3.07 -13.73
C LEU A 307 -16.14 -4.33 -14.00
N ALA A 308 -15.27 -4.26 -14.99
CA ALA A 308 -14.44 -5.37 -15.43
C ALA A 308 -13.09 -5.42 -14.68
N GLY A 309 -12.75 -6.58 -14.13
CA GLY A 309 -11.43 -6.80 -13.56
C GLY A 309 -11.20 -8.27 -13.18
N MET A 310 -9.96 -8.73 -13.36
CA MET A 310 -9.54 -10.06 -12.88
C MET A 310 -9.53 -10.10 -11.34
N PRO A 311 -9.59 -11.31 -10.73
CA PRO A 311 -9.34 -11.48 -9.30
C PRO A 311 -8.04 -10.78 -8.88
N ASP A 312 -8.04 -10.10 -7.73
CA ASP A 312 -6.94 -9.28 -7.22
C ASP A 312 -6.47 -8.14 -8.16
N GLY A 313 -7.26 -7.83 -9.19
CA GLY A 313 -6.97 -6.78 -10.18
C GLY A 313 -7.50 -5.38 -9.80
N GLY A 314 -7.92 -5.16 -8.56
CA GLY A 314 -8.41 -3.87 -8.07
C GLY A 314 -9.90 -3.60 -8.30
N ARG A 315 -10.71 -4.62 -8.61
CA ARG A 315 -12.15 -4.48 -8.90
C ARG A 315 -12.95 -3.90 -7.72
N THR A 316 -12.72 -4.39 -6.51
CA THR A 316 -13.39 -3.88 -5.29
C THR A 316 -12.96 -2.44 -4.99
N SER A 317 -11.66 -2.14 -5.09
CA SER A 317 -11.14 -0.77 -4.90
C SER A 317 -11.72 0.20 -5.93
N MET A 318 -11.88 -0.23 -7.19
CA MET A 318 -12.56 0.52 -8.24
C MET A 318 -14.03 0.73 -7.91
N MET A 319 -14.77 -0.32 -7.53
CA MET A 319 -16.18 -0.22 -7.16
C MET A 319 -16.40 0.76 -6.01
N TYR A 320 -15.66 0.64 -4.91
CA TYR A 320 -15.78 1.54 -3.76
C TYR A 320 -15.44 2.99 -4.13
N SER A 321 -14.44 3.19 -4.99
CA SER A 321 -14.07 4.53 -5.45
C SER A 321 -15.14 5.15 -6.34
N VAL A 322 -15.74 4.37 -7.26
CA VAL A 322 -16.84 4.85 -8.10
C VAL A 322 -18.08 5.18 -7.25
N LEU A 323 -18.37 4.37 -6.24
CA LEU A 323 -19.45 4.64 -5.30
C LEU A 323 -19.26 5.94 -4.51
N LYS A 324 -18.02 6.28 -4.14
CA LYS A 324 -17.68 7.56 -3.48
C LYS A 324 -17.84 8.79 -4.38
N LEU A 325 -18.02 8.61 -5.69
CA LEU A 325 -18.37 9.73 -6.59
C LEU A 325 -19.87 10.07 -6.53
N HIS A 326 -20.70 9.18 -5.99
CA HIS A 326 -22.10 9.44 -5.70
C HIS A 326 -22.25 10.07 -4.31
N ASP A 327 -23.17 11.01 -4.18
CA ASP A 327 -23.52 11.60 -2.90
C ASP A 327 -24.50 10.69 -2.16
N ALA A 328 -23.97 9.91 -1.20
CA ALA A 328 -24.73 8.96 -0.41
C ALA A 328 -25.72 9.60 0.57
N TYR A 329 -25.68 10.92 0.79
CA TYR A 329 -26.66 11.62 1.63
C TYR A 329 -27.87 12.10 0.83
N THR A 330 -27.72 12.29 -0.48
CA THR A 330 -28.81 12.69 -1.38
C THR A 330 -29.36 11.53 -2.21
N THR A 331 -28.64 10.41 -2.29
CA THR A 331 -29.02 9.23 -3.08
C THR A 331 -29.01 7.95 -2.24
N ASN A 332 -29.98 7.06 -2.47
CA ASN A 332 -30.07 5.75 -1.84
C ASN A 332 -29.08 4.77 -2.50
N VAL A 333 -27.85 4.73 -1.97
CA VAL A 333 -26.77 3.88 -2.46
C VAL A 333 -26.72 2.57 -1.67
N GLN A 334 -26.79 1.44 -2.37
CA GLN A 334 -26.73 0.10 -1.77
C GLN A 334 -25.71 -0.79 -2.49
N THR A 335 -25.07 -1.71 -1.75
CA THR A 335 -24.18 -2.72 -2.32
C THR A 335 -24.63 -4.14 -1.98
N ILE A 336 -24.21 -5.10 -2.80
CA ILE A 336 -24.35 -6.54 -2.56
C ILE A 336 -22.96 -7.16 -2.67
N GLU A 337 -22.45 -7.68 -1.57
CA GLU A 337 -21.07 -8.16 -1.45
C GLU A 337 -21.02 -9.49 -0.71
N LEU A 338 -20.03 -10.33 -1.04
CA LEU A 338 -19.76 -11.56 -0.28
C LEU A 338 -19.04 -11.26 1.04
N ASP A 339 -18.14 -10.28 1.01
CA ASP A 339 -17.28 -9.92 2.13
C ASP A 339 -16.93 -8.43 2.04
N VAL A 340 -17.33 -7.70 3.07
CA VAL A 340 -17.10 -6.25 3.17
C VAL A 340 -15.66 -6.01 3.59
N GLN A 341 -14.94 -5.23 2.80
CA GLN A 341 -13.53 -4.91 3.07
C GLN A 341 -13.37 -3.67 3.96
N ASP A 342 -14.25 -2.70 3.79
CA ASP A 342 -14.31 -1.48 4.61
C ASP A 342 -15.75 -0.98 4.70
N ALA A 343 -16.08 -0.32 5.81
CA ALA A 343 -17.37 0.33 5.98
C ALA A 343 -17.39 1.62 5.16
N LEU A 344 -18.38 1.74 4.27
CA LEU A 344 -18.58 2.95 3.47
C LEU A 344 -19.63 3.86 4.13
N GLU A 345 -19.23 5.11 4.42
CA GLU A 345 -20.12 6.09 5.03
C GLU A 345 -21.31 6.43 4.11
N GLY A 346 -22.51 6.43 4.68
CA GLY A 346 -23.76 6.71 3.95
C GLY A 346 -24.27 5.58 3.04
N ILE A 347 -23.47 4.54 2.80
CA ILE A 347 -23.79 3.45 1.87
C ILE A 347 -24.29 2.22 2.63
N ARG A 348 -25.43 1.66 2.22
CA ARG A 348 -25.95 0.42 2.80
C ARG A 348 -25.31 -0.81 2.16
N GLN A 349 -24.40 -1.47 2.85
CA GLN A 349 -23.72 -2.67 2.37
C GLN A 349 -24.47 -3.94 2.81
N ASN A 350 -25.03 -4.69 1.84
CA ASN A 350 -25.72 -5.94 2.10
C ASN A 350 -24.75 -7.11 1.87
N VAL A 351 -24.51 -7.90 2.92
CA VAL A 351 -23.64 -9.07 2.86
C VAL A 351 -24.46 -10.31 2.52
N TRP A 352 -24.02 -11.06 1.50
CA TRP A 352 -24.59 -12.36 1.17
C TRP A 352 -23.62 -13.47 1.54
N ASP A 353 -24.04 -14.35 2.44
CA ASP A 353 -23.28 -15.54 2.84
C ASP A 353 -23.83 -16.78 2.12
N PRO A 354 -23.03 -17.43 1.25
CA PRO A 354 -23.45 -18.66 0.55
C PRO A 354 -23.73 -19.83 1.49
N MET A 355 -23.21 -19.82 2.73
CA MET A 355 -23.36 -20.92 3.69
C MET A 355 -24.51 -20.69 4.68
N ALA A 356 -25.09 -19.50 4.73
CA ALA A 356 -26.19 -19.18 5.63
C ALA A 356 -27.55 -19.62 5.06
N GLU A 357 -28.49 -19.96 5.94
CA GLU A 357 -29.89 -20.15 5.55
C GLU A 357 -30.47 -18.78 5.12
N GLY A 358 -30.74 -18.63 3.82
CA GLY A 358 -31.16 -17.34 3.28
C GLY A 358 -31.57 -17.39 1.80
N PRO A 359 -32.02 -16.25 1.24
CA PRO A 359 -32.37 -16.17 -0.18
C PRO A 359 -31.14 -16.30 -1.07
N ASP A 360 -31.31 -16.88 -2.25
CA ASP A 360 -30.27 -16.90 -3.28
C ASP A 360 -29.81 -15.47 -3.65
N PHE A 361 -28.60 -15.35 -4.18
CA PHE A 361 -28.01 -14.07 -4.58
C PHE A 361 -28.91 -13.27 -5.54
N SER A 362 -29.56 -13.95 -6.50
CA SER A 362 -30.49 -13.32 -7.46
C SER A 362 -31.77 -12.81 -6.78
N THR A 363 -32.26 -13.52 -5.76
CA THR A 363 -33.44 -13.12 -4.96
C THR A 363 -33.14 -11.90 -4.09
N LEU A 364 -31.96 -11.87 -3.46
CA LEU A 364 -31.50 -10.69 -2.72
C LEU A 364 -31.34 -9.48 -3.66
N THR A 365 -30.73 -9.69 -4.83
CA THR A 365 -30.56 -8.66 -5.87
C THR A 365 -31.90 -8.08 -6.29
N ARG A 366 -32.87 -8.93 -6.65
CA ARG A 366 -34.23 -8.51 -7.00
C ARG A 366 -34.92 -7.74 -5.88
N SER A 367 -34.76 -8.18 -4.63
CA SER A 367 -35.33 -7.51 -3.46
C SER A 367 -34.79 -6.09 -3.30
N ILE A 368 -33.48 -5.92 -3.45
CA ILE A 368 -32.82 -4.61 -3.35
C ILE A 368 -33.25 -3.69 -4.49
N LEU A 369 -33.25 -4.19 -5.73
CA LEU A 369 -33.66 -3.42 -6.92
C LEU A 369 -35.12 -2.94 -6.86
N ARG A 370 -35.99 -3.62 -6.09
CA ARG A 370 -37.39 -3.23 -5.89
C ARG A 370 -37.61 -2.25 -4.73
N ARG A 371 -36.59 -1.97 -3.93
CA ARG A 371 -36.66 -1.04 -2.78
C ARG A 371 -36.29 0.40 -3.17
N ASP A 372 -36.55 0.77 -4.42
CA ASP A 372 -36.27 2.09 -4.99
C ASP A 372 -34.84 2.60 -4.72
N PRO A 373 -33.78 1.84 -5.08
CA PRO A 373 -32.42 2.34 -4.96
C PRO A 373 -32.06 3.24 -6.15
N ASP A 374 -31.40 4.36 -5.88
CA ASP A 374 -30.84 5.23 -6.92
C ASP A 374 -29.58 4.60 -7.52
N VAL A 375 -28.73 4.01 -6.66
CA VAL A 375 -27.47 3.40 -7.07
C VAL A 375 -27.31 2.03 -6.41
N VAL A 376 -27.05 0.99 -7.21
CA VAL A 376 -26.78 -0.36 -6.73
C VAL A 376 -25.46 -0.86 -7.27
N ALA A 377 -24.57 -1.35 -6.41
CA ALA A 377 -23.34 -2.02 -6.84
C ALA A 377 -23.27 -3.48 -6.40
N LEU A 378 -22.95 -4.36 -7.34
CA LEU A 378 -22.73 -5.78 -7.08
C LEU A 378 -21.24 -6.07 -7.19
N ALA A 379 -20.63 -6.63 -6.13
CA ALA A 379 -19.21 -7.00 -6.11
C ALA A 379 -18.85 -8.11 -7.10
N GLU A 380 -19.83 -8.93 -7.45
CA GLU A 380 -19.80 -9.84 -8.60
C GLU A 380 -21.20 -10.18 -9.11
N VAL A 381 -21.28 -10.59 -10.36
CA VAL A 381 -22.48 -11.21 -10.95
C VAL A 381 -22.19 -12.71 -11.10
N PRO A 382 -22.62 -13.56 -10.15
CA PRO A 382 -22.20 -14.96 -10.11
C PRO A 382 -22.91 -15.83 -11.16
N ASP A 383 -24.14 -15.48 -11.52
CA ASP A 383 -25.02 -16.32 -12.33
C ASP A 383 -25.89 -15.51 -13.31
N GLN A 384 -26.48 -16.22 -14.27
CA GLN A 384 -27.35 -15.65 -15.31
C GLN A 384 -28.67 -15.11 -14.76
N ASN A 385 -29.23 -15.69 -13.69
CA ASN A 385 -30.48 -15.20 -13.11
C ASN A 385 -30.26 -13.81 -12.50
N THR A 386 -29.16 -13.62 -11.78
CA THR A 386 -28.74 -12.30 -11.26
C THR A 386 -28.57 -11.28 -12.40
N ALA A 387 -27.90 -11.65 -13.50
CA ALA A 387 -27.73 -10.76 -14.65
C ALA A 387 -29.08 -10.35 -15.29
N LYS A 388 -30.03 -11.30 -15.37
CA LYS A 388 -31.39 -11.02 -15.88
C LYS A 388 -32.17 -10.12 -14.93
N GLU A 389 -32.09 -10.31 -13.63
CA GLU A 389 -32.75 -9.43 -12.66
C GLU A 389 -32.20 -7.99 -12.72
N ILE A 390 -30.89 -7.82 -12.94
CA ILE A 390 -30.29 -6.51 -13.22
C ILE A 390 -30.92 -5.90 -14.47
N CYS A 391 -30.99 -6.63 -15.60
CA CYS A 391 -31.54 -6.10 -16.85
C CYS A 391 -33.04 -5.77 -16.79
N LYS A 392 -33.79 -6.42 -15.89
CA LYS A 392 -35.23 -6.16 -15.65
C LYS A 392 -35.47 -4.96 -14.74
N ALA A 393 -34.46 -4.48 -14.02
CA ALA A 393 -34.58 -3.30 -13.17
C ALA A 393 -34.90 -2.05 -14.01
N ASP A 394 -35.42 -1.01 -13.34
CA ASP A 394 -35.69 0.26 -13.99
C ASP A 394 -34.36 0.98 -14.32
N GLN A 395 -33.85 0.71 -15.53
CA GLN A 395 -32.63 1.31 -16.05
C GLN A 395 -32.75 2.83 -16.24
N GLU A 396 -33.97 3.40 -16.28
CA GLU A 396 -34.18 4.84 -16.46
C GLU A 396 -34.08 5.62 -15.15
N ARG A 397 -34.22 4.95 -14.00
CA ARG A 397 -34.19 5.56 -12.67
C ARG A 397 -33.02 5.11 -11.80
N SER A 398 -32.45 3.93 -12.06
CA SER A 398 -31.39 3.37 -11.24
C SER A 398 -30.08 3.16 -12.01
N ARG A 399 -28.98 3.53 -11.35
CA ARG A 399 -27.61 3.27 -11.81
C ARG A 399 -27.12 1.97 -11.18
N ILE A 400 -26.77 1.00 -12.02
CA ILE A 400 -26.31 -0.32 -11.55
C ILE A 400 -24.83 -0.52 -11.91
N TYR A 401 -23.99 -0.86 -10.95
CA TYR A 401 -22.60 -1.26 -11.16
C TYR A 401 -22.48 -2.78 -11.07
N ALA A 402 -22.22 -3.43 -12.20
CA ALA A 402 -22.15 -4.88 -12.31
C ALA A 402 -20.71 -5.35 -12.48
N SER A 403 -20.13 -5.94 -11.43
CA SER A 403 -18.75 -6.41 -11.46
C SER A 403 -18.61 -7.77 -12.17
N VAL A 404 -17.72 -7.84 -13.17
CA VAL A 404 -17.46 -9.06 -13.95
C VAL A 404 -15.97 -9.42 -14.01
N LYS A 405 -15.67 -10.72 -14.12
CA LYS A 405 -14.32 -11.25 -14.25
C LYS A 405 -13.88 -11.15 -15.72
N ALA A 406 -13.22 -10.07 -16.07
CA ALA A 406 -12.73 -9.84 -17.43
C ALA A 406 -11.40 -9.06 -17.47
N PRO A 407 -10.54 -9.32 -18.47
CA PRO A 407 -9.22 -8.72 -18.57
C PRO A 407 -9.20 -7.27 -19.07
N ASN A 408 -10.18 -6.85 -19.87
CA ASN A 408 -10.25 -5.53 -20.51
C ASN A 408 -11.72 -5.14 -20.77
N ALA A 409 -11.98 -3.92 -21.25
CA ALA A 409 -13.33 -3.41 -21.39
C ALA A 409 -14.17 -4.23 -22.40
N LEU A 410 -13.61 -4.55 -23.56
CA LEU A 410 -14.31 -5.32 -24.60
C LEU A 410 -14.68 -6.73 -24.10
N ALA A 411 -13.74 -7.41 -23.45
CA ALA A 411 -13.99 -8.71 -22.83
C ALA A 411 -15.03 -8.61 -21.69
N GLY A 412 -15.05 -7.48 -20.95
CA GLY A 412 -16.08 -7.20 -19.96
C GLY A 412 -17.48 -7.16 -20.56
N LEU A 413 -17.65 -6.46 -21.69
CA LEU A 413 -18.90 -6.44 -22.44
C LEU A 413 -19.26 -7.83 -22.98
N GLN A 414 -18.31 -8.59 -23.51
CA GLN A 414 -18.54 -9.96 -23.96
C GLN A 414 -19.01 -10.88 -22.81
N THR A 415 -18.35 -10.81 -21.66
CA THR A 415 -18.73 -11.55 -20.46
C THR A 415 -20.13 -11.16 -19.99
N TRP A 416 -20.45 -9.86 -19.99
CA TRP A 416 -21.78 -9.36 -19.65
C TRP A 416 -22.86 -9.93 -20.57
N MET A 417 -22.68 -9.80 -21.89
CA MET A 417 -23.65 -10.32 -22.88
C MET A 417 -23.85 -11.82 -22.74
N LYS A 418 -22.76 -12.57 -22.48
CA LYS A 418 -22.83 -14.02 -22.23
C LYS A 418 -23.58 -14.35 -20.93
N LEU A 419 -23.36 -13.58 -19.86
CA LEU A 419 -24.03 -13.79 -18.57
C LEU A 419 -25.53 -13.51 -18.67
N VAL A 420 -25.95 -12.46 -19.36
CA VAL A 420 -27.37 -12.17 -19.56
C VAL A 420 -28.01 -13.25 -20.44
N GLY A 421 -27.33 -13.63 -21.54
CA GLY A 421 -27.77 -14.63 -22.51
C GLY A 421 -28.91 -14.19 -23.43
N ASP A 422 -29.46 -13.00 -23.21
CA ASP A 422 -30.39 -12.31 -24.11
C ASP A 422 -29.69 -11.06 -24.65
N ALA A 423 -29.50 -11.01 -25.97
CA ALA A 423 -28.73 -9.94 -26.62
C ALA A 423 -29.44 -8.58 -26.56
N GLU A 424 -30.77 -8.56 -26.60
CA GLU A 424 -31.53 -7.32 -26.55
C GLU A 424 -31.53 -6.74 -25.14
N MET A 425 -31.80 -7.57 -24.13
CA MET A 425 -31.78 -7.13 -22.73
C MET A 425 -30.37 -6.69 -22.31
N GLY A 426 -29.35 -7.48 -22.66
CA GLY A 426 -27.97 -7.21 -22.28
C GLY A 426 -27.42 -5.93 -22.91
N ALA A 427 -27.71 -5.71 -24.20
CA ALA A 427 -27.28 -4.52 -24.91
C ALA A 427 -28.00 -3.27 -24.40
N LYS A 428 -29.33 -3.31 -24.24
CA LYS A 428 -30.12 -2.18 -23.76
C LYS A 428 -29.72 -1.75 -22.34
N ALA A 429 -29.35 -2.70 -21.47
CA ALA A 429 -28.90 -2.39 -20.12
C ALA A 429 -27.49 -1.77 -20.08
N ALA A 430 -26.61 -2.07 -21.05
CA ALA A 430 -25.22 -1.62 -21.02
C ALA A 430 -25.07 -0.12 -21.37
N HIS A 431 -24.67 0.68 -20.37
CA HIS A 431 -24.49 2.14 -20.49
C HIS A 431 -23.05 2.60 -20.26
N GLY A 432 -22.19 1.71 -19.73
CA GLY A 432 -20.78 2.01 -19.55
C GLY A 432 -19.99 0.76 -19.27
N VAL A 433 -18.69 0.80 -19.54
CA VAL A 433 -17.75 -0.22 -19.10
C VAL A 433 -16.49 0.46 -18.57
N VAL A 434 -16.07 0.03 -17.39
CA VAL A 434 -14.82 0.45 -16.77
C VAL A 434 -14.03 -0.81 -16.43
N ALA A 435 -12.87 -0.96 -17.06
CA ALA A 435 -11.97 -2.08 -16.82
C ALA A 435 -10.73 -1.63 -16.06
N VAL A 436 -10.27 -2.45 -15.12
CA VAL A 436 -9.07 -2.20 -14.32
C VAL A 436 -8.12 -3.40 -14.32
N ARG A 437 -6.82 -3.10 -14.37
CA ARG A 437 -5.74 -4.00 -13.96
C ARG A 437 -4.78 -3.27 -13.05
N LEU A 438 -4.06 -4.00 -12.20
CA LEU A 438 -3.00 -3.43 -11.37
C LEU A 438 -1.63 -3.72 -11.98
N VAL A 439 -0.79 -2.69 -12.03
CA VAL A 439 0.63 -2.79 -12.34
C VAL A 439 1.45 -2.37 -11.12
N ARG A 440 2.60 -3.01 -10.90
CA ARG A 440 3.51 -2.58 -9.85
C ARG A 440 4.21 -1.28 -10.22
N ARG A 441 4.37 -0.39 -9.23
CA ARG A 441 5.12 0.86 -9.38
C ARG A 441 6.61 0.60 -9.18
N LEU A 442 7.44 1.19 -10.02
CA LEU A 442 8.89 1.14 -9.85
C LEU A 442 9.29 1.83 -8.56
N CYS A 443 10.25 1.25 -7.85
CA CYS A 443 10.77 1.88 -6.65
C CYS A 443 11.52 3.17 -7.00
N SER A 444 11.02 4.30 -6.52
CA SER A 444 11.61 5.63 -6.73
C SER A 444 13.08 5.72 -6.32
N ASN A 445 13.51 4.92 -5.33
CA ASN A 445 14.87 4.93 -4.79
C ASN A 445 15.89 4.12 -5.61
N CYS A 446 15.46 3.09 -6.34
CA CYS A 446 16.38 2.18 -7.04
C CYS A 446 16.05 1.96 -8.52
N ARG A 447 15.07 2.69 -9.09
CA ARG A 447 14.79 2.64 -10.53
C ARG A 447 16.00 3.12 -11.32
N VAL A 448 16.31 2.41 -12.40
CA VAL A 448 17.48 2.71 -13.25
C VAL A 448 16.98 3.22 -14.60
N GLN A 449 17.48 4.38 -15.00
CA GLN A 449 17.23 4.93 -16.33
C GLN A 449 18.04 4.17 -17.39
N TYR A 450 17.42 3.92 -18.53
CA TYR A 450 18.10 3.38 -19.70
C TYR A 450 17.54 4.00 -20.98
N GLN A 451 18.38 4.05 -22.00
CA GLN A 451 17.96 4.47 -23.33
C GLN A 451 17.38 3.27 -24.08
N PRO A 452 16.08 3.29 -24.45
CA PRO A 452 15.48 2.18 -25.17
C PRO A 452 16.01 2.10 -26.61
N ALA A 453 16.19 0.88 -27.11
CA ALA A 453 16.53 0.66 -28.51
C ALA A 453 15.39 1.14 -29.43
N PRO A 454 15.67 1.78 -30.59
CA PRO A 454 14.64 2.26 -31.51
C PRO A 454 13.65 1.17 -31.94
N ASP A 455 14.11 -0.07 -32.10
CA ASP A 455 13.26 -1.21 -32.46
C ASP A 455 12.26 -1.58 -31.36
N MET A 456 12.65 -1.39 -30.09
CA MET A 456 11.74 -1.59 -28.95
C MET A 456 10.63 -0.55 -28.98
N LEU A 457 10.96 0.72 -29.23
CA LEU A 457 9.97 1.81 -29.31
C LEU A 457 8.98 1.59 -30.46
N LYS A 458 9.48 1.16 -31.64
CA LYS A 458 8.64 0.81 -32.79
C LYS A 458 7.66 -0.31 -32.46
N LYS A 459 8.12 -1.40 -31.82
CA LYS A 459 7.26 -2.52 -31.42
C LYS A 459 6.19 -2.12 -30.40
N LEU A 460 6.50 -1.16 -29.53
CA LEU A 460 5.57 -0.65 -28.52
C LEU A 460 4.63 0.44 -29.07
N GLY A 461 4.81 0.89 -30.31
CA GLY A 461 4.03 2.00 -30.88
C GLY A 461 4.33 3.35 -30.25
N LEU A 462 5.52 3.53 -29.67
CA LEU A 462 5.95 4.78 -29.04
C LEU A 462 6.77 5.62 -30.03
N PRO A 463 6.52 6.95 -30.12
CA PRO A 463 7.28 7.82 -30.99
C PRO A 463 8.74 7.95 -30.50
N ALA A 464 9.68 7.48 -31.32
CA ALA A 464 11.10 7.46 -31.01
C ALA A 464 11.68 8.86 -30.70
N ASP A 465 11.10 9.90 -31.32
CA ASP A 465 11.54 11.28 -31.15
C ASP A 465 11.17 11.88 -29.78
N LYS A 466 10.12 11.35 -29.13
CA LYS A 466 9.62 11.87 -27.85
C LYS A 466 10.11 11.06 -26.65
N VAL A 467 10.32 9.75 -26.80
CA VAL A 467 10.68 8.85 -25.68
C VAL A 467 12.18 8.57 -25.70
N LYS A 468 12.95 9.40 -24.99
CA LYS A 468 14.42 9.28 -24.89
C LYS A 468 14.90 8.36 -23.76
N VAL A 469 14.13 8.25 -22.69
CA VAL A 469 14.51 7.52 -21.47
C VAL A 469 13.34 6.67 -21.00
N LEU A 470 13.62 5.44 -20.61
CA LEU A 470 12.71 4.57 -19.88
C LEU A 470 13.37 4.09 -18.58
N TYR A 471 12.56 3.52 -17.70
CA TYR A 471 13.02 3.04 -16.39
C TYR A 471 12.86 1.53 -16.27
N LYS A 472 13.86 0.88 -15.68
CA LYS A 472 13.86 -0.54 -15.34
C LYS A 472 14.00 -0.75 -13.83
N LYS A 473 13.62 -1.93 -13.36
CA LYS A 473 13.79 -2.33 -11.96
C LYS A 473 15.29 -2.41 -11.64
N GLY A 474 15.69 -1.84 -10.50
CA GLY A 474 17.03 -2.05 -9.94
C GLY A 474 17.00 -3.13 -8.88
N GLY A 475 16.54 -2.76 -7.67
CA GLY A 475 16.57 -3.63 -6.48
C GLY A 475 17.79 -3.41 -5.60
N GLN A 476 18.81 -2.70 -6.10
CA GLN A 476 20.01 -2.33 -5.36
C GLN A 476 20.20 -0.81 -5.36
N VAL A 477 20.82 -0.31 -4.30
CA VAL A 477 21.22 1.09 -4.12
C VAL A 477 22.72 1.12 -3.83
N ILE A 478 23.43 2.10 -4.38
CA ILE A 478 24.87 2.23 -4.16
C ILE A 478 25.07 3.02 -2.87
N LEU A 479 25.56 2.37 -1.82
CA LEU A 479 25.90 3.00 -0.55
C LEU A 479 27.43 2.98 -0.38
N LYS A 480 28.05 4.16 -0.31
CA LYS A 480 29.52 4.28 -0.08
C LYS A 480 30.38 3.42 -1.03
N LYS A 481 29.95 3.26 -2.29
CA LYS A 481 30.55 2.46 -3.38
C LYS A 481 30.17 0.98 -3.44
N ASP A 482 29.50 0.43 -2.42
CA ASP A 482 29.05 -0.96 -2.44
C ASP A 482 27.55 -1.06 -2.82
N PRO A 483 27.16 -2.04 -3.65
CA PRO A 483 25.75 -2.30 -3.94
C PRO A 483 25.08 -2.97 -2.75
N GLU A 484 24.15 -2.27 -2.10
CA GLU A 484 23.32 -2.80 -1.03
C GLU A 484 21.89 -3.07 -1.52
N THR A 485 21.21 -4.04 -0.91
CA THR A 485 19.78 -4.29 -1.18
C THR A 485 18.97 -3.06 -0.80
N CYS A 486 18.14 -2.57 -1.73
CA CYS A 486 17.35 -1.38 -1.49
C CYS A 486 16.39 -1.59 -0.29
N PRO A 487 16.49 -0.80 0.79
CA PRO A 487 15.67 -0.98 2.00
C PRO A 487 14.20 -0.60 1.79
N ALA A 488 13.90 0.19 0.75
CA ALA A 488 12.54 0.62 0.43
C ALA A 488 11.73 -0.47 -0.30
N CYS A 489 12.36 -1.25 -1.17
CA CYS A 489 11.69 -2.33 -1.91
C CYS A 489 12.12 -3.73 -1.50
N GLN A 490 13.06 -3.87 -0.54
CA GLN A 490 13.63 -5.15 -0.10
C GLN A 490 14.19 -5.97 -1.27
N GLY A 491 14.78 -5.30 -2.27
CA GLY A 491 15.37 -5.95 -3.45
C GLY A 491 14.42 -6.27 -4.59
N THR A 492 13.10 -6.07 -4.45
CA THR A 492 12.14 -6.40 -5.53
C THR A 492 12.22 -5.45 -6.73
N GLY A 493 12.70 -4.22 -6.52
CA GLY A 493 12.72 -3.15 -7.52
C GLY A 493 11.35 -2.48 -7.74
N TYR A 494 10.30 -2.93 -7.06
CA TYR A 494 8.95 -2.36 -7.10
C TYR A 494 8.47 -1.94 -5.71
N ALA A 495 7.56 -0.97 -5.66
CA ALA A 495 7.02 -0.46 -4.43
C ALA A 495 5.59 0.05 -4.62
N GLY A 496 4.62 -0.75 -4.23
CA GLY A 496 3.21 -0.43 -4.38
C GLY A 496 2.69 -0.74 -5.77
N GLN A 497 1.42 -0.40 -5.98
CA GLN A 497 0.69 -0.70 -7.21
C GLN A 497 -0.03 0.55 -7.71
N GLU A 498 -0.39 0.52 -8.99
CA GLU A 498 -1.23 1.53 -9.62
C GLU A 498 -2.20 0.88 -10.60
N GLY A 499 -3.42 1.40 -10.68
CA GLY A 499 -4.41 0.90 -11.63
C GLY A 499 -4.15 1.42 -13.04
N ILE A 500 -4.29 0.56 -14.04
CA ILE A 500 -4.41 0.94 -15.45
C ILE A 500 -5.86 0.67 -15.87
N PHE A 501 -6.46 1.66 -16.53
CA PHE A 501 -7.88 1.67 -16.78
C PHE A 501 -8.21 1.73 -18.27
N GLU A 502 -9.40 1.25 -18.59
CA GLU A 502 -10.16 1.61 -19.79
C GLU A 502 -11.56 2.02 -19.32
N ALA A 503 -12.06 3.15 -19.79
CA ALA A 503 -13.41 3.60 -19.49
C ALA A 503 -14.07 4.01 -20.79
N TYR A 504 -15.29 3.53 -21.02
CA TYR A 504 -16.09 3.89 -22.21
C TYR A 504 -17.56 3.98 -21.80
N LYS A 505 -18.20 5.11 -22.09
CA LYS A 505 -19.66 5.24 -22.07
C LYS A 505 -20.26 4.47 -23.25
N ILE A 506 -21.32 3.70 -23.05
CA ILE A 506 -21.96 2.94 -24.14
C ILE A 506 -23.21 3.70 -24.55
N GLY A 507 -23.27 4.15 -25.81
CA GLY A 507 -24.41 4.87 -26.38
C GLY A 507 -25.26 3.97 -27.29
N PRO A 508 -26.32 4.52 -27.90
CA PRO A 508 -27.25 3.74 -28.72
C PRO A 508 -26.59 2.99 -29.88
N ALA A 509 -25.62 3.63 -30.56
CA ALA A 509 -24.90 3.00 -31.67
C ALA A 509 -24.09 1.78 -31.20
N GLU A 510 -23.41 1.87 -30.06
CA GLU A 510 -22.67 0.74 -29.49
C GLU A 510 -23.63 -0.35 -28.97
N GLN A 511 -24.80 0.01 -28.45
CA GLN A 511 -25.83 -0.94 -28.04
C GLN A 511 -26.36 -1.75 -29.24
N GLU A 512 -26.57 -1.14 -30.40
CA GLU A 512 -26.95 -1.85 -31.62
C GLU A 512 -25.89 -2.87 -32.04
N LEU A 513 -24.60 -2.48 -31.98
CA LEU A 513 -23.48 -3.38 -32.27
C LEU A 513 -23.38 -4.52 -31.25
N LEU A 514 -23.64 -4.25 -29.97
CA LEU A 514 -23.71 -5.28 -28.91
C LEU A 514 -24.86 -6.26 -29.18
N LYS A 515 -26.05 -5.76 -29.55
CA LYS A 515 -27.22 -6.58 -29.88
C LYS A 515 -26.95 -7.47 -31.10
N ALA A 516 -26.24 -6.96 -32.10
CA ALA A 516 -25.84 -7.71 -33.30
C ALA A 516 -24.67 -8.69 -33.03
N GLY A 517 -23.92 -8.52 -31.94
CA GLY A 517 -22.73 -9.31 -31.64
C GLY A 517 -21.51 -8.96 -32.51
N ASP A 518 -21.46 -7.77 -33.11
CA ASP A 518 -20.34 -7.32 -33.94
C ASP A 518 -19.23 -6.68 -33.11
N TRP A 519 -18.39 -7.52 -32.53
CA TRP A 519 -17.26 -7.11 -31.69
C TRP A 519 -16.15 -6.36 -32.44
N ASN A 520 -16.00 -6.61 -33.74
CA ASN A 520 -14.94 -6.00 -34.54
C ASN A 520 -15.27 -4.55 -34.88
N THR A 521 -16.52 -4.29 -35.28
CA THR A 521 -17.01 -2.94 -35.52
C THR A 521 -17.10 -2.17 -34.21
N LEU A 522 -17.59 -2.79 -33.13
CA LEU A 522 -17.60 -2.15 -31.80
C LEU A 522 -16.21 -1.72 -31.35
N ARG A 523 -15.19 -2.59 -31.52
CA ARG A 523 -13.80 -2.24 -31.21
C ARG A 523 -13.31 -1.06 -32.03
N THR A 524 -13.74 -0.95 -33.27
CA THR A 524 -13.38 0.15 -34.17
C THR A 524 -14.06 1.45 -33.73
N GLU A 525 -15.35 1.43 -33.39
CA GLU A 525 -16.06 2.58 -32.84
C GLU A 525 -15.45 3.08 -31.53
N LEU A 526 -15.17 2.18 -30.58
CA LEU A 526 -14.53 2.56 -29.31
C LEU A 526 -13.15 3.22 -29.52
N ARG A 527 -12.39 2.79 -30.54
CA ARG A 527 -11.09 3.40 -30.89
C ARG A 527 -11.25 4.81 -31.47
N LYS A 528 -12.35 5.13 -32.16
CA LYS A 528 -12.58 6.47 -32.72
C LYS A 528 -12.71 7.54 -31.65
N ARG A 529 -13.09 7.17 -30.42
CA ARG A 529 -13.18 8.09 -29.27
C ARG A 529 -11.83 8.62 -28.78
N GLN A 530 -10.72 8.09 -29.28
CA GLN A 530 -9.36 8.51 -28.91
C GLN A 530 -9.05 8.40 -27.40
N LEU A 531 -9.84 7.60 -26.68
CA LEU A 531 -9.53 7.27 -25.29
C LEU A 531 -8.38 6.27 -25.24
N PRO A 532 -7.45 6.40 -24.28
CA PRO A 532 -6.34 5.46 -24.15
C PRO A 532 -6.85 4.06 -23.84
N SER A 533 -6.48 3.10 -24.69
CA SER A 533 -6.59 1.68 -24.36
C SER A 533 -5.73 1.32 -23.15
N MET A 534 -5.97 0.16 -22.54
CA MET A 534 -5.25 -0.28 -21.33
C MET A 534 -3.74 -0.37 -21.58
N GLN A 535 -3.35 -0.85 -22.77
CA GLN A 535 -1.96 -0.91 -23.20
C GLN A 535 -1.36 0.49 -23.37
N GLN A 536 -2.08 1.43 -24.00
CA GLN A 536 -1.61 2.80 -24.17
C GLN A 536 -1.51 3.53 -22.83
N ALA A 537 -2.47 3.34 -21.93
CA ALA A 537 -2.43 3.88 -20.58
C ALA A 537 -1.24 3.33 -19.79
N ALA A 538 -0.97 2.02 -19.88
CA ALA A 538 0.19 1.40 -19.26
C ALA A 538 1.51 1.93 -19.83
N LEU A 539 1.61 2.05 -21.16
CA LEU A 539 2.81 2.59 -21.82
C LEU A 539 3.07 4.05 -21.45
N ARG A 540 2.03 4.88 -21.33
CA ARG A 540 2.16 6.26 -20.85
C ARG A 540 2.78 6.29 -19.45
N LYS A 541 2.33 5.42 -18.54
CA LYS A 541 2.93 5.27 -17.20
C LYS A 541 4.36 4.76 -17.21
N ALA A 542 4.76 3.95 -18.20
CA ALA A 542 6.16 3.56 -18.34
C ALA A 542 7.05 4.72 -18.83
N VAL A 543 6.52 5.57 -19.72
CA VAL A 543 7.20 6.80 -20.17
C VAL A 543 7.37 7.77 -19.01
N ASP A 544 6.36 7.91 -18.14
CA ASP A 544 6.43 8.74 -16.93
C ASP A 544 7.38 8.16 -15.85
N GLY A 545 7.86 6.93 -16.04
CA GLY A 545 8.76 6.24 -15.12
C GLY A 545 8.08 5.66 -13.88
N THR A 546 6.76 5.54 -13.93
CA THR A 546 5.92 4.98 -12.86
C THR A 546 5.96 3.46 -12.84
N THR A 547 6.00 2.81 -14.01
CA THR A 547 6.14 1.33 -14.13
C THR A 547 7.18 0.97 -15.19
N SER A 548 7.46 -0.32 -15.36
CA SER A 548 8.43 -0.83 -16.34
C SER A 548 7.76 -1.56 -17.50
N ILE A 549 8.43 -1.64 -18.65
CA ILE A 549 7.95 -2.44 -19.80
C ILE A 549 7.84 -3.93 -19.44
N GLU A 550 8.72 -4.45 -18.58
CA GLU A 550 8.65 -5.82 -18.09
C GLU A 550 7.35 -6.09 -17.34
N GLU A 551 6.93 -5.14 -16.50
CA GLU A 551 5.71 -5.27 -15.70
C GLU A 551 4.47 -5.17 -16.57
N ILE A 552 4.46 -4.27 -17.56
CA ILE A 552 3.38 -4.17 -18.54
C ILE A 552 3.25 -5.49 -19.29
N THR A 553 4.35 -6.03 -19.79
CA THR A 553 4.35 -7.31 -20.53
C THR A 553 3.81 -8.45 -19.66
N ARG A 554 4.19 -8.51 -18.37
CA ARG A 554 3.68 -9.50 -17.42
C ARG A 554 2.18 -9.41 -17.22
N VAL A 555 1.66 -8.20 -17.01
CA VAL A 555 0.23 -7.97 -16.72
C VAL A 555 -0.62 -8.11 -17.97
N MET A 556 -0.07 -7.77 -19.14
CA MET A 556 -0.76 -7.86 -20.43
C MET A 556 -0.76 -9.26 -21.05
N ALA A 557 0.16 -10.13 -20.64
CA ALA A 557 0.16 -11.52 -21.06
C ALA A 557 -1.17 -12.21 -20.69
N GLU A 558 -1.62 -13.13 -21.54
CA GLU A 558 -2.79 -13.95 -21.23
C GLU A 558 -2.53 -14.76 -19.96
N PRO A 559 -3.57 -14.97 -19.11
CA PRO A 559 -3.41 -15.77 -17.89
C PRO A 559 -2.93 -17.17 -18.27
N GLN A 560 -1.67 -17.48 -17.97
CA GLN A 560 -1.20 -18.85 -18.01
C GLN A 560 -1.96 -19.59 -16.91
N SER A 561 -2.73 -20.62 -17.27
CA SER A 561 -3.21 -21.59 -16.29
C SER A 561 -2.03 -22.02 -15.44
N PRO A 562 -2.17 -22.10 -14.10
CA PRO A 562 -1.06 -22.45 -13.24
C PRO A 562 -0.46 -23.76 -13.73
N ALA A 563 0.83 -23.74 -14.06
CA ALA A 563 1.54 -24.95 -14.46
C ALA A 563 1.32 -26.00 -13.36
N PRO A 564 1.02 -27.26 -13.72
CA PRO A 564 0.88 -28.32 -12.73
C PRO A 564 2.16 -28.35 -11.88
N ALA A 565 1.98 -28.37 -10.55
CA ALA A 565 3.07 -28.42 -9.60
C ALA A 565 3.95 -29.64 -9.90
N GLY A 566 5.11 -29.43 -10.53
CA GLY A 566 6.01 -30.50 -10.94
C GLY A 566 6.98 -30.17 -12.07
N ALA A 567 6.73 -29.16 -12.91
CA ALA A 567 7.67 -28.80 -13.96
C ALA A 567 8.77 -27.87 -13.43
N GLN A 568 9.94 -28.43 -13.10
CA GLN A 568 11.16 -27.65 -12.97
C GLN A 568 11.44 -26.91 -14.29
N PRO A 569 11.92 -25.65 -14.26
CA PRO A 569 12.39 -25.00 -15.47
C PRO A 569 13.56 -25.83 -16.04
N ALA A 570 13.43 -26.27 -17.29
CA ALA A 570 14.50 -26.97 -17.98
C ALA A 570 15.75 -26.08 -18.01
N VAL A 571 16.73 -26.45 -17.17
CA VAL A 571 18.07 -25.89 -17.22
C VAL A 571 18.65 -26.31 -18.57
N LYS A 572 18.81 -25.35 -19.49
CA LYS A 572 19.61 -25.57 -20.71
C LYS A 572 21.01 -26.04 -20.25
N PRO A 573 21.53 -27.17 -20.77
CA PRO A 573 22.87 -27.60 -20.44
C PRO A 573 23.86 -26.50 -20.85
N ALA A 574 24.72 -26.11 -19.91
CA ALA A 574 25.80 -25.17 -20.14
C ALA A 574 26.67 -25.68 -21.29
N ALA A 575 26.97 -24.80 -22.24
CA ALA A 575 27.92 -25.06 -23.30
C ALA A 575 29.25 -25.54 -22.70
N SER A 576 29.74 -26.66 -23.24
CA SER A 576 31.02 -27.27 -22.88
C SER A 576 32.15 -26.25 -22.98
N ALA A 577 32.93 -26.14 -21.89
CA ALA A 577 34.18 -25.41 -21.86
C ALA A 577 35.15 -26.01 -22.90
N GLN A 578 35.67 -25.16 -23.79
CA GLN A 578 36.78 -25.51 -24.67
C GLN A 578 38.03 -25.77 -23.81
N PRO A 579 38.81 -26.84 -24.09
CA PRO A 579 40.05 -27.09 -23.38
C PRO A 579 41.12 -26.07 -23.78
N ALA A 580 41.84 -25.55 -22.79
CA ALA A 580 42.97 -24.65 -22.95
C ALA A 580 44.10 -25.30 -23.79
N PRO A 581 44.81 -24.51 -24.63
CA PRO A 581 45.90 -25.04 -25.44
C PRO A 581 47.09 -25.40 -24.54
N LYS A 582 47.52 -26.67 -24.59
CA LYS A 582 48.84 -27.08 -24.13
C LYS A 582 49.83 -26.92 -25.28
N LYS A 583 51.04 -26.48 -24.93
CA LYS A 583 52.23 -26.31 -25.78
C LYS A 583 52.50 -27.50 -26.68
#